data_AF-A0A1V0PK68-F1
#
_entry.id   AF-A0A1V0PK68-F1
#
_cell.length_a   1.000
_cell.length_b   1.000
_cell.length_c   1.000
_cell.angle_alpha   90.00
_cell.angle_beta   90.00
_cell.angle_gamma   90.00
#
_symmetry.space_group_name_H-M   'P 1'
#
loop_
_entity.id
_entity.type
_entity.pdbx_description
1 polymer ?
#
loop_
_entity_poly.entity_id
_entity_poly.type
_entity_poly.pdbx_seq_one_letter_code
_entity_poly.pdbx_strand_id
1 'polypeptide(L)' 'MFLLVMLILVMLLLIKGFFKFVLPALIILMILKFLFGGLMLLFSPHFWGTLLVIAFIVWLVRASRIRYY' A
#
# COMPACT_ATOMS: atom_id res chain seq x y z
N MET A 1 -33.55 3.59 31.78
CA MET A 1 -33.87 3.43 30.33
C MET A 1 -33.39 4.61 29.49
N PHE A 2 -33.69 5.86 29.86
CA PHE A 2 -33.27 7.05 29.12
C PHE A 2 -31.74 7.18 28.94
N LEU A 3 -30.96 6.93 30.00
CA LEU A 3 -29.49 6.95 29.95
C LEU A 3 -28.91 5.94 28.95
N LEU A 4 -29.48 4.73 28.86
CA LEU A 4 -29.05 3.70 27.91
C LEU A 4 -29.27 4.15 26.46
N VAL A 5 -30.43 4.75 26.18
CA VAL A 5 -30.74 5.29 24.85
C VAL A 5 -29.77 6.42 24.49
N MET A 6 -29.51 7.33 25.42
CA MET A 6 -28.58 8.44 25.20
C MET A 6 -27.15 7.95 24.92
N LEU A 7 -26.70 6.92 25.62
CA LEU A 7 -25.39 6.28 25.41
C LEU A 7 -25.28 5.66 24.01
N ILE A 8 -26.32 4.96 23.55
CA ILE A 8 -26.38 4.37 22.21
C ILE A 8 -26.33 5.45 21.13
N LEU A 9 -27.04 6.57 21.31
CA LEU A 9 -27.00 7.70 20.38
C LEU A 9 -25.60 8.33 20.28
N VAL A 10 -24.92 8.51 21.41
CA VAL A 10 -23.54 9.03 21.43
C VAL A 10 -22.58 8.07 20.74
N MET A 11 -22.71 6.76 20.98
CA MET A 11 -21.90 5.75 20.30
C MET A 11 -22.12 5.77 18.78
N LEU A 12 -23.37 5.88 18.33
CA LEU A 12 -23.71 5.99 16.91
C LEU A 12 -23.11 7.24 16.27
N LEU A 13 -23.17 8.38 16.96
CA LEU A 13 -22.56 9.64 16.50
C LEU A 13 -21.04 9.54 16.38
N LEU A 14 -20.37 8.92 17.35
CA LEU A 14 -18.93 8.68 17.34
C LEU A 14 -18.50 7.76 16.19
N ILE A 15 -19.21 6.65 15.99
CA ILE A 15 -18.98 5.74 14.87
C ILE A 15 -19.15 6.49 13.55
N LYS A 16 -20.25 7.24 13.40
CA LYS A 16 -20.50 8.00 12.17
C LYS A 16 -19.41 9.05 11.91
N GLY A 17 -18.90 9.72 12.93
CA GLY A 17 -17.78 10.65 12.83
C GLY A 17 -16.47 9.96 12.45
N PHE A 18 -16.18 8.81 13.05
CA PHE A 18 -15.00 8.00 12.75
C PHE A 18 -14.97 7.56 11.27
N PHE A 19 -16.08 7.02 10.77
CA PHE A 19 -16.18 6.58 9.38
C PHE A 19 -16.13 7.74 8.38
N LYS A 20 -16.64 8.93 8.74
CA LYS A 20 -16.69 10.09 7.83
C LYS A 20 -15.37 10.85 7.74
N PHE A 21 -14.58 10.90 8.81
CA PHE A 21 -13.39 11.75 8.86
C PHE A 21 -12.11 10.95 9.10
N VAL A 22 -12.10 10.07 10.10
CA VAL A 22 -10.90 9.35 10.51
C VAL A 22 -10.51 8.30 9.48
N LEU A 23 -11.48 7.51 9.02
CA LEU A 23 -11.25 6.48 8.00
C LEU A 23 -10.70 7.04 6.67
N PRO A 24 -11.29 8.08 6.05
CA PRO A 24 -10.72 8.63 4.82
C PRO A 24 -9.33 9.26 5.05
N ALA A 25 -9.10 9.91 6.19
CA ALA A 25 -7.76 10.41 6.53
C ALA A 25 -6.74 9.26 6.66
N LEU A 26 -7.10 8.15 7.29
CA LEU A 26 -6.26 6.96 7.40
C LEU A 26 -5.97 6.34 6.04
N ILE A 27 -6.96 6.26 5.14
CA ILE A 27 -6.77 5.75 3.78
C ILE A 27 -5.78 6.64 3.01
N ILE A 28 -5.94 7.96 3.07
CA ILE A 28 -5.02 8.92 2.44
C ILE A 28 -3.61 8.74 2.99
N LEU A 29 -3.45 8.62 4.32
CA LEU A 29 -2.16 8.37 4.95
C LEU A 29 -1.55 7.04 4.51
N MET A 30 -2.36 6.00 4.32
CA MET A 30 -1.89 4.69 3.88
C MET A 30 -1.36 4.74 2.44
N ILE A 31 -2.08 5.40 1.55
CA ILE A 31 -1.65 5.63 0.16
C ILE A 31 -0.37 6.46 0.14
N LEU A 32 -0.31 7.53 0.93
CA LEU A 32 0.86 8.40 1.00
C LEU A 32 2.09 7.63 1.49
N LYS A 33 1.93 6.82 2.56
CA LYS A 33 3.00 5.96 3.09
C LYS A 33 3.47 4.93 2.06
N PHE A 34 2.54 4.34 1.30
CA PHE A 34 2.88 3.40 0.24
C PHE A 34 3.69 4.08 -0.89
N LEU A 35 3.28 5.26 -1.33
CA LEU A 35 4.01 6.04 -2.34
C LEU A 35 5.41 6.41 -1.88
N PHE A 36 5.56 6.93 -0.66
CA PHE A 36 6.88 7.26 -0.10
C PHE A 36 7.75 6.02 0.11
N GLY A 37 7.18 4.91 0.59
CA GLY A 37 7.90 3.64 0.71
C GLY A 37 8.39 3.12 -0.64
N GLY A 38 7.55 3.19 -1.67
CA GLY A 38 7.91 2.85 -3.05
C GLY A 38 9.03 3.73 -3.62
N LEU A 39 8.95 5.04 -3.39
CA LEU A 39 10.01 5.97 -3.78
C LEU A 39 11.33 5.67 -3.05
N MET A 40 11.28 5.39 -1.74
CA MET A 40 12.47 5.01 -0.96
C MET A 40 13.11 3.71 -1.45
N LEU A 41 12.32 2.74 -1.92
CA LEU A 41 12.85 1.53 -2.55
C LEU A 41 13.71 1.84 -3.78
N LEU A 42 13.34 2.84 -4.59
CA LEU A 42 14.14 3.29 -5.74
C LEU A 42 15.48 3.91 -5.33
N PHE A 43 15.69 4.30 -4.08
CA PHE A 43 16.99 4.78 -3.61
C PHE A 43 17.81 3.68 -2.93
N SER A 44 17.25 2.48 -2.73
CA SER A 44 17.95 1.37 -2.11
C SER A 44 18.85 0.65 -3.12
N PRO A 45 20.17 0.49 -2.85
CA PRO A 45 21.07 -0.29 -3.70
C PRO A 45 20.61 -1.74 -3.90
N HIS A 46 19.96 -2.31 -2.88
CA HIS A 46 19.44 -3.67 -2.93
C HIS A 46 18.32 -3.81 -3.98
N PHE A 47 17.43 -2.83 -4.07
CA PHE A 47 16.32 -2.85 -5.03
C PHE A 47 16.84 -2.82 -6.47
N TRP A 48 17.81 -1.95 -6.77
CA TRP A 48 18.48 -1.92 -8.07
C TRP A 48 19.21 -3.22 -8.39
N GLY A 49 19.89 -3.81 -7.40
CA GLY A 49 20.54 -5.11 -7.55
C GLY A 49 19.54 -6.21 -7.92
N THR A 50 18.41 -6.30 -7.22
CA THR A 50 17.34 -7.26 -7.54
C THR A 50 16.79 -7.02 -8.93
N LEU A 51 16.55 -5.76 -9.32
CA LEU A 51 16.00 -5.40 -10.61
C LEU A 51 16.95 -5.77 -11.77
N LEU A 52 18.25 -5.56 -11.58
CA LEU A 52 19.30 -5.99 -12.51
C LEU A 52 19.35 -7.51 -12.65
N VAL A 53 19.27 -8.26 -11.55
CA VAL A 53 19.25 -9.74 -11.58
C VAL A 53 18.03 -10.25 -12.35
N ILE A 54 16.84 -9.68 -12.10
CA ILE A 54 15.63 -10.04 -12.83
C ILE A 54 15.78 -9.73 -14.32
N ALA A 55 16.27 -8.53 -14.66
CA ALA A 55 16.51 -8.14 -16.05
C ALA A 55 17.51 -9.07 -16.75
N PHE A 56 18.57 -9.48 -16.04
CA PHE A 56 19.54 -10.44 -16.55
C PHE A 56 18.92 -11.81 -16.82
N ILE A 57 18.10 -12.34 -15.91
CA ILE A 57 17.41 -13.61 -16.09
C ILE A 57 16.46 -13.54 -17.30
N VAL A 58 15.67 -12.47 -17.41
CA VAL A 58 14.74 -12.25 -18.54
C VAL A 58 15.52 -12.20 -19.86
N TRP A 59 16.64 -11.46 -19.88
CA TRP A 59 17.51 -11.41 -21.05
C TRP A 59 18.08 -12.79 -21.41
N LEU A 60 18.57 -13.54 -20.43
CA LEU A 60 19.12 -14.89 -20.63
C LEU A 60 18.07 -15.84 -21.23
N VAL A 61 16.85 -15.83 -20.70
CA VAL A 61 15.74 -16.63 -21.22
C VAL A 61 15.43 -16.25 -22.67
N ARG A 62 15.39 -14.94 -22.97
CA ARG A 62 15.16 -14.45 -24.34
C ARG A 62 16.28 -14.86 -25.30
N ALA A 63 17.53 -14.68 -24.90
CA ALA A 63 18.71 -15.03 -25.69
C ALA A 63 18.80 -16.54 -25.95
N SER A 64 18.45 -17.36 -24.96
CA SER A 64 18.39 -18.81 -25.08
C SER A 64 17.36 -19.22 -26.14
N ARG A 65 16.14 -18.69 -26.10
CA ARG A 65 15.09 -19.00 -27.09
C ARG A 65 15.45 -18.61 -28.53
N ILE A 66 16.21 -17.53 -28.72
CA ILE A 66 16.68 -17.09 -30.05
C ILE A 66 17.67 -18.10 -30.66
N ARG A 67 18.40 -18.87 -29.85
CA ARG A 67 19.40 -19.83 -30.33
C ARG A 67 18.82 -21.17 -30.79
N TYR A 68 17.56 -21.46 -30.46
CA TYR A 68 16.88 -22.72 -30.80
C TYR A 68 15.92 -22.64 -31.99
N TYR A 69 15.88 -21.49 -32.68
CA TYR A 69 15.21 -21.26 -33.96
C TYR A 69 16.24 -20.81 -35.01
#